data_AF-A0A965UJY3-F1
#
_entry.id   AF-A0A965UJY3-F1
#
_cell.length_a   1.000
_cell.length_b   1.000
_cell.length_c   1.000
_cell.angle_alpha   90.00
_cell.angle_beta   90.00
_cell.angle_gamma   90.00
#
_symmetry.space_group_name_H-M   'P 1'
#
loop_
_entity.id
_entity.type
_entity.pdbx_description
1 polymer ?
#
loop_
_entity_poly.entity_id
_entity_poly.type
_entity_poly.pdbx_seq_one_letter_code
_entity_poly.pdbx_strand_id
1 'polypeptide(L)'
;MVKLKITRDTGVVEEYDITPAIEVEFEAYAKMGINKRFREMESQTDVYYLCWLALKHNKKEVAVFGESFLNTLKAVEVEEVDPLAG
;
A
#
# COMPACT_ATOMS: atom_id res chain seq x y z
N MET A 1 10.62 -8.03 4.28
CA MET A 1 9.30 -7.44 4.57
C MET A 1 9.15 -6.19 3.73
N VAL A 2 7.96 -5.84 3.27
CA VAL A 2 7.77 -4.63 2.46
C VAL A 2 7.13 -3.56 3.34
N LYS A 3 7.62 -2.32 3.24
CA LYS A 3 7.07 -1.15 3.91
C LYS A 3 6.52 -0.19 2.87
N LEU A 4 5.41 0.46 3.19
CA LEU A 4 4.87 1.57 2.43
C LEU A 4 5.14 2.87 3.14
N LYS A 5 5.74 3.81 2.41
CA LYS A 5 5.88 5.19 2.83
C LYS A 5 4.88 6.04 2.06
N ILE A 6 3.97 6.66 2.80
CA ILE A 6 2.84 7.41 2.27
C ILE A 6 3.05 8.88 2.61
N THR A 7 3.10 9.73 1.59
CA THR A 7 3.06 11.19 1.77
C THR A 7 1.67 11.70 1.42
N ARG A 8 1.02 12.35 2.38
CA ARG A 8 -0.29 12.99 2.21
C ARG A 8 -0.19 14.31 1.46
N ASP A 9 -1.31 14.75 0.90
CA ASP A 9 -1.49 16.09 0.34
C ASP A 9 -1.19 17.19 1.37
N THR A 10 -1.52 16.94 2.63
CA THR A 10 -1.20 17.80 3.78
C THR A 10 0.29 17.87 4.13
N GLY A 11 1.14 17.05 3.50
CA GLY A 11 2.57 16.95 3.77
C GLY A 11 2.96 16.00 4.90
N VAL A 12 1.99 15.36 5.56
CA VAL A 12 2.25 14.32 6.56
C VAL A 12 2.85 13.08 5.88
N VAL A 13 3.95 12.56 6.42
CA VAL A 13 4.57 11.31 5.98
C VAL A 13 4.30 10.23 7.01
N GLU A 14 3.76 9.10 6.56
CA GLU A 14 3.41 7.95 7.40
C GLU A 14 4.05 6.69 6.79
N GLU A 15 4.60 5.82 7.64
CA GLU A 15 5.18 4.54 7.24
C GLU A 15 4.34 3.39 7.80
N TYR A 16 4.08 2.39 6.96
CA TYR A 16 3.27 1.23 7.31
C TYR A 16 3.89 -0.07 6.81
N ASP A 17 3.98 -1.06 7.68
CA ASP A 17 4.41 -2.39 7.30
C ASP A 17 3.28 -3.14 6.59
N ILE A 18 3.64 -3.87 5.54
CA ILE A 18 2.73 -4.79 4.87
C ILE A 18 2.65 -6.08 5.69
N THR A 19 1.55 -6.22 6.42
CA THR A 19 1.27 -7.41 7.23
C THR A 19 0.69 -8.53 6.37
N PRO A 20 0.80 -9.81 6.76
CA PRO A 20 0.19 -10.92 6.02
C PRO A 20 -1.32 -10.76 5.79
N ALA A 21 -2.04 -10.06 6.68
CA ALA A 21 -3.46 -9.77 6.50
C ALA A 21 -3.71 -8.82 5.32
N ILE A 22 -2.84 -7.81 5.14
CA ILE A 22 -2.87 -6.91 3.99
C ILE A 22 -2.51 -7.67 2.71
N GLU A 23 -1.51 -8.56 2.77
CA GLU A 23 -1.11 -9.38 1.62
C GLU A 23 -2.28 -10.24 1.10
N VAL A 24 -2.95 -10.97 1.99
CA VAL A 24 -4.08 -11.83 1.61
C VAL A 24 -5.28 -11.02 1.10
N GLU A 25 -5.59 -9.87 1.68
CA GLU A 25 -6.66 -9.00 1.18
C GLU A 25 -6.32 -8.41 -0.19
N PHE A 26 -5.06 -8.05 -0.43
CA PHE A 26 -4.59 -7.63 -1.74
C PHE A 26 -4.70 -8.75 -2.77
N GLU A 27 -4.28 -9.96 -2.45
CA GLU A 27 -4.38 -11.11 -3.36
C GLU A 27 -5.84 -11.42 -3.73
N ALA A 28 -6.77 -11.25 -2.78
CA ALA A 28 -8.19 -11.39 -3.05
C ALA A 28 -8.71 -10.36 -4.07
N TYR A 29 -8.15 -9.15 -4.09
CA TYR A 29 -8.41 -8.12 -5.10
C TYR A 29 -7.72 -8.42 -6.43
N ALA A 30 -6.40 -8.64 -6.40
CA ALA A 30 -5.56 -8.79 -7.60
C ALA A 30 -5.69 -10.15 -8.29
N LYS A 31 -6.31 -11.13 -7.61
CA LYS A 31 -6.41 -12.54 -8.03
C LYS A 31 -5.05 -13.18 -8.32
N MET A 32 -4.00 -12.65 -7.71
CA MET A 32 -2.60 -13.02 -7.94
C MET A 32 -1.75 -12.58 -6.75
N GLY A 33 -0.69 -13.34 -6.46
CA GLY A 33 0.28 -12.99 -5.42
C GLY A 33 0.92 -11.62 -5.62
N ILE A 34 1.10 -10.85 -4.54
CA ILE A 34 1.69 -9.49 -4.55
C ILE A 34 2.95 -9.42 -5.41
N ASN A 35 3.92 -10.28 -5.14
CA ASN A 35 5.22 -10.26 -5.82
C ASN A 35 5.12 -10.52 -7.32
N LYS A 36 4.21 -11.40 -7.73
CA LYS A 36 3.97 -11.72 -9.14
C LYS A 36 3.22 -10.58 -9.82
N ARG A 37 2.21 -10.03 -9.14
CA ARG A 37 1.39 -8.92 -9.63
C ARG A 37 2.23 -7.68 -9.89
N PHE A 38 3.09 -7.29 -8.93
CA PHE A 38 3.97 -6.15 -9.12
C PHE A 38 4.98 -6.35 -10.24
N ARG A 39 5.55 -7.55 -10.39
CA ARG A 39 6.52 -7.84 -11.47
C ARG A 39 5.92 -7.88 -12.87
N GLU A 40 4.72 -8.43 -13.01
CA GLU A 40 4.11 -8.65 -14.33
C GLU A 40 3.25 -7.48 -14.79
N MET A 41 2.57 -6.79 -13.87
CA MET A 41 1.58 -5.76 -14.22
C MET A 41 2.08 -4.34 -13.96
N GLU A 42 3.00 -4.15 -13.01
CA GLU A 42 3.61 -2.85 -12.66
C GLU A 42 2.59 -1.70 -12.61
N SER A 43 1.37 -1.97 -12.13
CA SER A 43 0.27 -1.01 -12.21
C SER A 43 0.27 -0.06 -11.01
N GLN A 44 0.17 1.24 -11.29
CA GLN A 44 0.04 2.25 -10.23
C GLN A 44 -1.23 2.07 -9.39
N THR A 45 -2.30 1.54 -9.99
CA THR A 45 -3.53 1.22 -9.27
C THR A 45 -3.27 0.22 -8.14
N ASP A 46 -2.40 -0.75 -8.37
CA ASP A 46 -2.04 -1.77 -7.38
C ASP A 46 -1.25 -1.15 -6.21
N VAL A 47 -0.33 -0.23 -6.50
CA VAL A 47 0.41 0.55 -5.48
C VAL A 47 -0.55 1.35 -4.60
N TYR A 48 -1.49 2.09 -5.22
CA TYR A 48 -2.44 2.91 -4.46
C TYR A 48 -3.46 2.07 -3.70
N TYR A 49 -3.86 0.92 -4.23
CA TYR A 49 -4.75 0.00 -3.53
C TYR A 49 -4.07 -0.61 -2.30
N LEU A 50 -2.79 -0.98 -2.42
CA LEU A 50 -2.02 -1.47 -1.28
C LEU A 50 -1.87 -0.40 -0.19
N CYS A 51 -1.64 0.86 -0.58
CA CYS A 51 -1.65 2.01 0.32
C CYS A 51 -2.99 2.17 1.06
N TRP A 52 -4.11 2.07 0.35
CA TRP A 52 -5.44 2.12 0.94
C TRP A 52 -5.67 1.01 1.96
N LEU A 53 -5.26 -0.22 1.65
CA LEU A 53 -5.34 -1.35 2.58
C LEU A 53 -4.51 -1.12 3.84
N ALA A 54 -3.27 -0.64 3.69
CA ALA A 54 -2.40 -0.36 4.83
C ALA A 54 -3.05 0.63 5.81
N LEU A 55 -3.68 1.68 5.30
CA LEU A 55 -4.36 2.69 6.12
C LEU A 55 -5.62 2.14 6.81
N LYS A 56 -6.41 1.37 6.05
CA LYS A 56 -7.63 0.70 6.56
C LYS A 56 -7.29 -0.27 7.70
N HIS A 57 -6.26 -1.09 7.53
CA HIS A 57 -5.80 -2.05 8.55
C HIS A 57 -5.24 -1.37 9.80
N ASN A 58 -4.62 -0.20 9.64
CA ASN A 58 -4.15 0.62 10.75
C ASN A 58 -5.24 1.50 11.40
N LYS A 59 -6.53 1.19 11.15
CA LYS A 59 -7.71 1.86 11.75
C LYS A 59 -7.74 3.37 11.52
N LYS A 60 -7.11 3.85 10.44
CA LYS A 60 -7.25 5.25 10.01
C LYS A 60 -8.61 5.41 9.35
N GLU A 61 -9.31 6.49 9.67
CA GLU A 61 -10.49 6.87 8.88
C GLU A 61 -10.02 7.21 7.47
N VAL A 62 -10.42 6.37 6.52
CA VAL A 62 -10.03 6.48 5.11
C VAL A 62 -11.28 6.34 4.26
N ALA A 63 -11.40 7.20 3.26
CA ALA A 63 -12.47 7.12 2.28
C ALA A 63 -12.44 5.78 1.53
N VAL A 64 -13.56 5.39 0.93
CA VAL A 64 -13.58 4.25 0.00
C VAL A 64 -12.53 4.46 -1.09
N PHE A 65 -11.85 3.39 -1.49
CA PHE A 65 -10.86 3.46 -2.56
C PHE A 65 -11.48 4.04 -3.83
N GLY A 66 -10.89 5.13 -4.33
CA GLY A 66 -11.43 5.92 -5.43
C GLY A 66 -10.83 7.32 -5.44
N GLU A 67 -11.39 8.19 -6.27
CA GLU A 67 -10.85 9.54 -6.50
C GLU A 67 -10.70 10.36 -5.21
N SER A 68 -11.68 10.32 -4.31
CA SER A 68 -11.61 11.03 -3.03
C SER A 68 -10.43 10.59 -2.16
N PHE A 69 -10.09 9.30 -2.18
CA PHE A 69 -8.91 8.80 -1.47
C PHE A 69 -7.62 9.19 -2.20
N LEU A 70 -7.57 9.02 -3.52
CA LEU A 70 -6.38 9.31 -4.32
C LEU A 70 -5.95 10.78 -4.20
N ASN A 71 -6.92 11.70 -4.13
CA ASN A 71 -6.65 13.13 -3.93
C ASN A 71 -6.04 13.47 -2.57
N THR A 72 -6.08 12.56 -1.58
CA THR A 72 -5.39 12.73 -0.29
C THR A 72 -3.92 12.31 -0.33
N LEU A 73 -3.48 11.70 -1.45
CA LEU A 73 -2.13 11.17 -1.60
C LEU A 73 -1.30 12.13 -2.45
N LYS A 74 -0.10 12.43 -1.97
CA LYS A 74 0.91 13.19 -2.72
C LYS A 74 1.96 12.27 -3.34
N ALA A 75 2.41 11.27 -2.59
CA ALA A 75 3.36 10.26 -3.06
C ALA A 75 3.19 8.95 -2.28
N VAL A 76 3.46 7.82 -2.94
CA VAL A 76 3.48 6.50 -2.32
C VAL A 76 4.72 5.78 -2.81
N GLU A 77 5.56 5.36 -1.87
CA GLU A 77 6.83 4.66 -2.11
C GLU A 77 6.76 3.27 -1.47
N VAL A 78 7.21 2.26 -2.22
CA VAL A 78 7.31 0.88 -1.77
C VAL A 78 8.78 0.62 -1.44
N GLU A 79 9.08 0.35 -0.17
CA GLU A 79 10.42 0.07 0.31
C GLU A 79 10.54 -1.42 0.67
N GLU A 80 11.53 -2.11 0.12
CA GLU A 80 11.90 -3.46 0.57
C GLU A 80 12.73 -3.35 1.84
N VAL A 81 12.19 -3.84 2.95
CA VAL A 81 12.89 -4.01 4.22
C VAL A 81 13.51 -5.41 4.24
N ASP A 82 14.83 -5.47 4.10
CA ASP A 82 15.57 -6.73 4.30
C ASP A 82 15.43 -7.17 5.76
N PRO A 83 14.77 -8.31 6.05
CA PRO A 83 14.58 -8.78 7.42
C PRO A 83 15.88 -9.28 8.08
N LEU A 84 16.99 -9.35 7.35
CA LEU A 84 18.31 -9.79 7.84
C LEU A 84 19.33 -8.64 7.98
N ALA A 85 18.95 -7.40 7.69
CA ALA A 85 19.81 -6.22 7.85
C ALA A 85 19.89 -5.70 9.31
N GLY A 86 19.54 -6.54 10.29
CA GLY A 86 19.54 -6.24 11.73
C GLY A 86 20.53 -7.11 12.51
#